data_AF-A0A0G0KKU5-F1
#
_entry.id   AF-A0A0G0KKU5-F1
#
_cell.length_a   1.000
_cell.length_b   1.000
_cell.length_c   1.000
_cell.angle_alpha   90.00
_cell.angle_beta   90.00
_cell.angle_gamma   90.00
#
_symmetry.space_group_name_H-M   'P 1'
#
loop_
_entity.id
_entity.type
_entity.pdbx_description
1 polymer ?
#
loop_
_entity_poly.entity_id
_entity_poly.type
_entity_poly.pdbx_seq_one_letter_code
_entity_poly.pdbx_strand_id
1 'polypeptide(L)'
;MNTFILKINGMHCTSCEKIINMELKDVPGLQSSTVNYQTGEATVVTKSETDKTIILEAIKKAGYEAQIIREEVDPKDLAISVEKKTVNSDEPFKIKMETSVEVDGEFNQKDAIPSFQGKITQTKKGEFEVPKDRADLDQFVDKIVNSSKLSQLFSVFSNTSEGQVSATAQNTSALQRTIDISQHSRPATVPSEERTAFSITGMHCTSCANIIERSLKKLPGIKEANVSYASEKARVTYNGNLVTTDQIQKAIKNAGYKADLLGEDSPETERLRKEKVIKSYFIKFIWGLILSLPMLYFMLLDFFKFLPGSESLMPFVGLVSFVLTTPIQFIIGAGFYRGMWSSLKMKTFNMDSLIAIGTSTAYIYSLVLFVAYIVANNSIIGLNGEKIPDLYFETAAFLITFVMLGKWLEAKTKGKTSEAIKKLMGLQPKTARIVKNNQTIDIPIEQVQLNDVIVVRPGEKIPVDGEITKGNSSIDESMITGESIPVEKNIGDPVIGGNWQ
;
A
#
# COMPACT_ATOMS: atom_id res chain seq x y z
N MET A 1 27.23 25.15 13.81
CA MET A 1 25.89 24.60 13.54
C MET A 1 25.83 23.28 14.27
N ASN A 2 24.75 23.01 15.01
CA ASN A 2 24.64 21.76 15.75
C ASN A 2 23.70 20.85 14.99
N THR A 3 24.14 19.61 14.76
CA THR A 3 23.34 18.57 14.12
C THR A 3 22.94 17.56 15.17
N PHE A 4 21.63 17.39 15.34
CA PHE A 4 21.04 16.41 16.25
C PHE A 4 20.44 15.27 15.42
N ILE A 5 20.80 14.04 15.78
CA ILE A 5 20.15 12.84 15.25
C ILE A 5 19.24 12.28 16.34
N LEU A 6 17.95 12.22 16.04
CA LEU A 6 16.89 11.77 16.94
C LEU A 6 16.33 10.44 16.45
N LYS A 7 16.13 9.47 17.35
CA LYS A 7 15.28 8.30 17.11
C LYS A 7 13.86 8.66 17.45
N ILE A 8 12.91 8.41 16.55
CA ILE A 8 11.49 8.64 16.79
C ILE A 8 10.76 7.30 16.74
N ASN A 9 10.12 6.95 17.87
CA ASN A 9 9.36 5.71 17.99
C ASN A 9 7.93 5.90 17.44
N GLY A 10 7.42 4.89 16.74
CA GLY A 10 6.04 4.86 16.24
C GLY A 10 5.80 5.45 14.85
N MET A 11 6.85 5.82 14.11
CA MET A 11 6.73 6.21 12.69
C MET A 11 6.65 4.98 11.78
N HIS A 12 5.61 4.90 10.94
CA HIS A 12 5.41 3.77 10.03
C HIS A 12 5.00 4.15 8.60
N CYS A 13 4.87 5.45 8.30
CA CYS A 13 4.50 5.89 6.96
C CYS A 13 4.96 7.32 6.65
N THR A 14 4.93 7.68 5.37
CA THR A 14 5.21 9.03 4.86
C THR A 14 4.31 10.12 5.46
N SER A 15 3.12 9.77 5.96
CA SER A 15 2.27 10.75 6.65
C SER A 15 2.83 11.13 8.03
N CYS A 16 3.50 10.21 8.73
CA CYS A 16 4.17 10.48 10.00
C CYS A 16 5.30 11.50 9.81
N GLU A 17 6.12 11.33 8.77
CA GLU A 17 7.19 12.28 8.43
C GLU A 17 6.66 13.69 8.19
N LYS A 18 5.54 13.81 7.48
CA LYS A 18 4.95 15.12 7.16
C LYS A 18 4.42 15.83 8.39
N ILE A 19 3.80 15.11 9.32
CA ILE A 19 3.28 15.67 10.57
C ILE A 19 4.44 16.17 11.45
N ILE A 20 5.48 15.36 11.62
CA ILE A 20 6.63 15.72 12.45
C ILE A 20 7.40 16.89 11.81
N ASN A 21 7.62 16.89 10.49
CA ASN A 21 8.25 18.01 9.81
C ASN A 21 7.44 19.31 9.90
N MET A 22 6.11 19.22 10.03
CA MET A 22 5.25 20.41 10.18
C MET A 22 5.44 21.05 11.57
N GLU A 23 5.46 20.24 12.62
CA GLU A 23 5.69 20.74 13.99
C GLU A 23 7.15 21.18 14.22
N LEU A 24 8.13 20.51 13.59
CA LEU A 24 9.53 20.92 13.69
C LEU A 24 9.79 22.28 13.01
N LYS A 25 9.07 22.62 11.94
CA LYS A 25 9.20 23.94 11.28
C LYS A 25 8.89 25.13 12.19
N ASP A 26 8.04 24.92 13.18
CA ASP A 26 7.63 25.96 14.13
C ASP A 26 8.64 26.13 15.28
N VAL A 27 9.72 25.32 15.32
CA VAL A 27 10.76 25.41 16.36
C VAL A 27 11.70 26.60 16.07
N PRO A 28 11.86 27.55 17.02
CA PRO A 28 12.73 28.70 16.84
C PRO A 28 14.21 28.29 16.78
N GLY A 29 14.91 28.75 15.74
CA GLY A 29 16.34 28.48 15.51
C GLY A 29 16.65 27.26 14.63
N LEU A 30 15.62 26.57 14.13
CA LEU A 30 15.75 25.46 13.19
C LEU A 30 16.12 25.97 11.78
N GLN A 31 17.18 25.40 11.18
CA GLN A 31 17.57 25.66 9.79
C GLN A 31 16.94 24.64 8.84
N SER A 32 17.03 23.36 9.21
CA SER A 32 16.46 22.27 8.44
C SER A 32 16.15 21.08 9.34
N SER A 33 15.09 20.36 8.98
CA SER A 33 14.74 19.06 9.56
C SER A 33 14.49 18.07 8.43
N THR A 34 15.07 16.88 8.56
CA THR A 34 14.77 15.73 7.70
C THR A 34 14.31 14.60 8.59
N VAL A 35 13.13 14.04 8.32
CA VAL A 35 12.54 12.94 9.08
C VAL A 35 12.33 11.77 8.13
N ASN A 36 12.78 10.57 8.51
CA ASN A 36 12.68 9.36 7.70
C ASN A 36 11.92 8.25 8.45
N TYR A 37 10.73 7.87 7.98
CA TYR A 37 9.92 6.81 8.60
C TYR A 37 10.51 5.41 8.40
N GLN A 38 11.34 5.21 7.37
CA GLN A 38 11.94 3.91 7.08
C GLN A 38 13.04 3.58 8.08
N THR A 39 13.84 4.57 8.48
CA THR A 39 14.90 4.41 9.49
C THR A 39 14.39 4.68 10.90
N GLY A 40 13.28 5.41 11.05
CA GLY A 40 12.78 5.84 12.35
C GLY A 40 13.62 6.99 12.93
N GLU A 41 14.33 7.74 12.10
CA GLU A 41 15.29 8.78 12.53
C GLU A 41 14.92 10.15 11.99
N ALA A 42 15.29 11.20 12.73
CA ALA A 42 15.19 12.58 12.30
C ALA A 42 16.51 13.32 12.52
N THR A 43 16.98 14.02 11.49
CA THR A 43 18.15 14.90 11.53
C THR A 43 17.68 16.34 11.60
N VAL A 44 18.12 17.06 12.64
CA VAL A 44 17.73 18.43 12.92
C VAL A 44 18.99 19.31 12.98
N VAL A 45 19.04 20.36 12.18
CA VAL A 45 20.16 21.32 12.14
C VAL A 45 19.72 22.65 12.72
N THR A 46 20.41 23.15 13.75
CA THR A 46 20.11 24.44 14.39
C THR A 46 21.25 25.45 14.26
N LYS A 47 20.90 26.73 14.16
CA LYS A 47 21.86 27.84 14.02
C LYS A 47 22.36 28.38 15.37
N SER A 48 21.55 28.20 16.41
CA SER A 48 21.82 28.59 17.80
C SER A 48 21.78 27.36 18.72
N GLU A 49 22.23 27.55 19.95
CA GLU A 49 22.06 26.62 21.07
C GLU A 49 20.57 26.57 21.46
N THR A 50 19.73 26.08 20.54
CA THR A 50 18.31 25.83 20.79
C THR A 50 18.22 24.71 21.81
N ASP A 51 17.46 24.94 22.86
CA ASP A 51 17.37 24.01 23.98
C ASP A 51 16.77 22.67 23.49
N LYS A 52 17.47 21.57 23.79
CA LYS A 52 17.15 20.21 23.30
C LYS A 52 15.73 19.79 23.68
N THR A 53 15.25 20.33 24.79
CA THR A 53 13.90 20.19 25.34
C THR A 53 12.82 20.67 24.38
N ILE A 54 13.03 21.78 23.68
CA ILE A 54 12.04 22.37 22.76
C ILE A 54 11.84 21.48 21.53
N ILE A 55 12.92 20.88 21.02
CA ILE A 55 12.86 19.96 19.87
C ILE A 55 12.10 18.68 20.24
N LEU A 56 12.36 18.12 21.42
CA LEU A 56 11.66 16.94 21.92
C LEU A 56 10.18 17.24 22.21
N GLU A 57 9.85 18.42 22.72
CA GLU A 57 8.48 18.85 22.98
C GLU A 57 7.67 19.03 21.69
N ALA A 58 8.28 19.56 20.62
CA ALA A 58 7.65 19.66 19.30
C ALA A 58 7.30 18.28 18.72
N ILE A 59 8.20 17.30 18.86
CA ILE A 59 7.94 15.92 18.41
C ILE A 59 6.85 15.25 19.27
N LYS A 60 6.83 15.56 20.58
CA LYS A 60 5.77 15.10 21.49
C LYS A 60 4.41 15.70 21.14
N LYS A 61 4.37 16.97 20.75
CA LYS A 61 3.15 17.65 20.25
C LYS A 61 2.64 17.03 18.94
N ALA A 62 3.54 16.52 18.11
CA ALA A 62 3.20 15.72 16.93
C ALA A 62 2.63 14.32 17.27
N GLY A 63 2.66 13.91 18.54
CA GLY A 63 2.15 12.62 19.02
C GLY A 63 3.18 11.48 19.01
N TYR A 64 4.48 11.80 18.94
CA TYR A 64 5.57 10.82 18.86
C TYR A 64 6.56 10.99 20.01
N GLU A 65 7.20 9.90 20.42
CA GLU A 65 8.28 9.93 21.40
C GLU A 65 9.63 9.90 20.68
N ALA A 66 10.55 10.79 21.08
CA ALA A 66 11.88 10.87 20.49
C ALA A 66 12.99 10.84 21.54
N GLN A 67 14.14 10.30 21.15
CA GLN A 67 15.37 10.28 21.95
C GLN A 67 16.55 10.74 21.08
N ILE A 68 17.42 11.60 21.61
CA ILE A 68 18.63 12.04 20.89
C ILE A 68 19.66 10.92 20.94
N ILE A 69 20.09 10.43 19.77
CA ILE A 69 21.06 9.32 19.62
C ILE A 69 22.49 9.86 19.53
N ARG A 70 22.70 10.95 18.78
CA ARG A 70 24.03 11.56 18.56
C ARG A 70 23.93 13.07 18.47
N GLU A 71 24.91 13.73 19.06
CA GLU A 71 25.20 15.16 18.91
C GLU A 71 26.51 15.27 18.15
N GLU A 72 26.44 15.67 16.89
CA GLU A 72 27.62 15.90 16.07
C GLU A 72 27.93 17.40 16.07
N VAL A 73 29.04 17.75 16.72
CA VAL A 73 29.71 19.04 16.52
C VAL A 73 30.59 18.88 15.28
N ASP A 74 30.31 19.71 14.27
CA ASP A 74 30.97 19.84 12.96
C ASP A 74 32.29 19.04 12.78
N PRO A 75 32.25 17.86 12.14
CA PRO A 75 33.46 17.11 11.85
C PRO A 75 34.08 17.60 10.53
N LYS A 76 34.84 18.69 10.61
CA LYS A 76 36.05 18.81 9.78
C LYS A 76 37.01 17.72 10.25
N ASP A 77 36.94 16.55 9.62
CA ASP A 77 38.05 15.59 9.40
C ASP A 77 37.51 14.19 9.04
N LEU A 78 36.99 14.08 7.82
CA LEU A 78 37.03 12.84 7.04
C LEU A 78 37.84 13.14 5.79
N ALA A 79 39.17 13.14 5.97
CA ALA A 79 40.13 13.52 4.93
C ALA A 79 40.13 12.47 3.80
N ILE A 80 39.30 12.69 2.79
CA ILE A 80 39.47 12.05 1.49
C ILE A 80 40.64 12.76 0.80
N SER A 81 41.77 12.07 0.61
CA SER A 81 42.87 12.60 -0.21
C SER A 81 42.56 12.31 -1.67
N VAL A 82 42.25 13.36 -2.44
CA VAL A 82 42.03 13.28 -3.88
C VAL A 82 43.22 13.89 -4.60
N GLU A 83 43.85 13.13 -5.51
CA GLU A 83 44.90 13.63 -6.38
C GLU A 83 44.41 13.70 -7.83
N LYS A 84 44.61 14.85 -8.47
CA LYS A 84 44.23 15.10 -9.87
C LYS A 84 45.50 15.28 -10.69
N LYS A 85 45.66 14.48 -11.74
CA LYS A 85 46.83 14.51 -12.62
C LYS A 85 46.40 14.72 -14.06
N THR A 86 47.04 15.67 -14.74
CA THR A 86 46.72 15.96 -16.15
C THR A 86 47.67 15.20 -17.07
N VAL A 87 47.11 14.40 -17.99
CA VAL A 87 47.84 13.54 -18.94
C VAL A 87 47.68 14.03 -20.39
N ASN A 88 48.44 13.46 -21.33
CA ASN A 88 48.43 13.89 -22.74
C ASN A 88 47.09 13.58 -23.44
N SER A 89 46.73 14.35 -24.47
CA SER A 89 45.41 14.31 -25.13
C SER A 89 45.05 12.96 -25.78
N ASP A 90 46.03 12.12 -26.11
CA ASP A 90 45.79 10.80 -26.74
C ASP A 90 45.54 9.67 -25.73
N GLU A 91 45.66 9.94 -24.42
CA GLU A 91 45.42 8.94 -23.38
C GLU A 91 43.95 8.95 -22.91
N PRO A 92 43.32 7.78 -22.66
CA PRO A 92 41.94 7.72 -22.18
C PRO A 92 41.84 8.20 -20.73
N PHE A 93 40.72 8.84 -20.38
CA PHE A 93 40.40 9.20 -19.00
C PHE A 93 40.40 7.97 -18.10
N LYS A 94 41.18 8.02 -17.01
CA LYS A 94 41.31 6.93 -16.04
C LYS A 94 41.00 7.42 -14.64
N ILE A 95 40.29 6.57 -13.90
CA ILE A 95 40.02 6.74 -12.48
C ILE A 95 40.63 5.56 -11.75
N LYS A 96 41.49 5.83 -10.77
CA LYS A 96 42.03 4.82 -9.87
C LYS A 96 41.51 5.08 -8.47
N MET A 97 40.81 4.10 -7.91
CA MET A 97 40.22 4.18 -6.58
C MET A 97 40.83 3.10 -5.70
N GLU A 98 41.33 3.48 -4.53
CA GLU A 98 41.98 2.56 -3.60
C GLU A 98 41.38 2.73 -2.21
N THR A 99 40.98 1.61 -1.60
CA THR A 99 40.46 1.56 -0.24
C THR A 99 41.30 0.55 0.53
N SER A 100 41.90 1.01 1.63
CA SER A 100 42.60 0.14 2.57
C SER A 100 41.89 0.16 3.90
N VAL A 101 41.71 -1.01 4.50
CA VAL A 101 41.14 -1.20 5.84
C VAL A 101 42.20 -1.88 6.68
N GLU A 102 42.76 -1.15 7.63
CA GLU A 102 43.70 -1.69 8.61
C GLU A 102 42.96 -1.93 9.92
N VAL A 103 43.18 -3.11 10.50
CA VAL A 103 42.48 -3.59 11.68
C VAL A 103 43.53 -3.98 12.71
N ASP A 104 43.67 -3.18 13.76
CA ASP A 104 44.61 -3.42 14.85
C ASP A 104 43.86 -3.91 16.09
N GLY A 105 44.09 -5.14 16.53
CA GLY A 105 43.48 -5.68 17.75
C GLY A 105 43.73 -7.16 18.00
N GLU A 106 43.25 -7.66 19.14
CA GLU A 106 43.36 -9.05 19.54
C GLU A 106 42.02 -9.79 19.43
N PHE A 107 42.09 -11.03 18.96
CA PHE A 107 40.95 -11.96 18.94
C PHE A 107 40.95 -12.76 20.23
N ASN A 108 39.93 -12.60 21.06
CA ASN A 108 39.80 -13.40 22.28
C ASN A 108 38.87 -14.59 22.02
N GLN A 109 39.39 -15.80 22.22
CA GLN A 109 38.76 -17.06 21.81
C GLN A 109 38.40 -17.93 23.02
N LYS A 110 37.81 -17.32 24.05
CA LYS A 110 37.37 -18.04 25.26
C LYS A 110 35.85 -18.30 25.33
N ASP A 111 35.05 -17.75 24.42
CA ASP A 111 33.63 -18.05 24.29
C ASP A 111 33.29 -18.52 22.85
N ALA A 112 32.13 -19.19 22.70
CA ALA A 112 31.69 -19.87 21.47
C ALA A 112 31.52 -18.96 20.23
N ILE A 113 31.75 -17.65 20.35
CA ILE A 113 31.79 -16.69 19.25
C ILE A 113 33.06 -15.86 19.42
N PRO A 114 34.00 -15.86 18.46
CA PRO A 114 35.24 -15.09 18.58
C PRO A 114 34.92 -13.59 18.57
N SER A 115 35.31 -12.88 19.64
CA SER A 115 35.14 -11.43 19.74
C SER A 115 36.44 -10.71 19.45
N PHE A 116 36.41 -9.76 18.51
CA PHE A 116 37.54 -8.89 18.20
C PHE A 116 37.46 -7.59 19.02
N GLN A 117 38.54 -7.24 19.71
CA GLN A 117 38.70 -5.92 20.34
C GLN A 117 39.89 -5.20 19.72
N GLY A 118 39.61 -4.09 19.03
CA GLY A 118 40.63 -3.34 18.30
C GLY A 118 40.10 -2.10 17.59
N LYS A 119 41.02 -1.34 17.00
CA LYS A 119 40.74 -0.15 16.20
C LYS A 119 40.72 -0.53 14.72
N ILE A 120 39.62 -0.21 14.05
CA ILE A 120 39.48 -0.34 12.59
C ILE A 120 39.72 1.05 11.98
N THR A 121 40.73 1.17 11.12
CA THR A 121 41.06 2.40 10.40
C THR A 121 40.81 2.18 8.91
N GLN A 122 39.97 3.02 8.30
CA GLN A 122 39.67 2.93 6.87
C GLN A 122 40.23 4.16 6.14
N THR A 123 41.10 3.92 5.16
CA THR A 123 41.70 4.97 4.30
C THR A 123 41.14 4.84 2.89
N LYS A 124 40.64 5.95 2.32
CA LYS A 124 40.08 6.01 0.96
C LYS A 124 40.87 7.01 0.12
N LYS A 125 41.43 6.57 -1.01
CA LYS A 125 42.17 7.39 -1.98
C LYS A 125 41.50 7.32 -3.35
N GLY A 126 41.48 8.45 -4.05
CA GLY A 126 41.02 8.53 -5.44
C GLY A 126 41.97 9.37 -6.28
N GLU A 127 42.42 8.83 -7.40
CA GLU A 127 43.29 9.48 -8.37
C GLU A 127 42.56 9.60 -9.71
N PHE A 128 42.54 10.80 -10.28
CA PHE A 128 41.89 11.10 -11.56
C PHE A 128 42.92 11.57 -12.58
N GLU A 129 43.07 10.82 -13.67
CA GLU A 129 43.94 11.19 -14.80
C GLU A 129 43.08 11.81 -15.92
N VAL A 130 43.19 13.14 -16.10
CA VAL A 130 42.39 13.91 -17.06
C VAL A 130 43.23 14.28 -18.30
N PRO A 131 42.79 13.93 -19.54
CA PRO A 131 43.49 14.31 -20.77
C PRO A 131 43.43 15.83 -21.03
N LYS A 132 44.52 16.41 -21.53
CA LYS A 132 44.54 17.82 -21.99
C LYS A 132 43.52 18.04 -23.12
N ASP A 133 42.90 19.22 -23.15
CA ASP A 133 41.89 19.69 -24.13
C ASP A 133 40.44 19.15 -23.96
N ARG A 134 40.11 18.58 -22.80
CA ARG A 134 38.73 18.17 -22.44
C ARG A 134 38.22 18.91 -21.20
N ALA A 135 37.83 20.17 -21.40
CA ALA A 135 37.28 21.03 -20.33
C ALA A 135 35.98 20.50 -19.71
N ASP A 136 35.23 19.69 -20.45
CA ASP A 136 34.03 18.97 -19.99
C ASP A 136 34.36 17.96 -18.87
N LEU A 137 35.47 17.24 -19.00
CA LEU A 137 35.92 16.25 -18.02
C LEU A 137 36.52 16.91 -16.78
N ASP A 138 37.25 18.01 -16.95
CA ASP A 138 37.77 18.79 -15.83
C ASP A 138 36.65 19.33 -14.94
N GLN A 139 35.60 19.91 -15.52
CA GLN A 139 34.44 20.39 -14.76
C GLN A 139 33.65 19.26 -14.09
N PHE A 140 33.61 18.08 -14.72
CA PHE A 140 32.95 16.91 -14.16
C PHE A 140 33.69 16.40 -12.92
N VAL A 141 35.03 16.29 -12.98
CA VAL A 141 35.85 15.90 -11.84
C VAL A 141 35.72 16.92 -10.71
N ASP A 142 35.76 18.22 -11.01
CA ASP A 142 35.63 19.26 -9.98
C ASP A 142 34.25 19.24 -9.31
N LYS A 143 33.17 18.93 -10.05
CA LYS A 143 31.82 18.75 -9.47
C LYS A 143 31.73 17.51 -8.60
N ILE A 144 32.41 16.43 -8.97
CA ILE A 144 32.45 15.19 -8.19
C ILE A 144 33.19 15.43 -6.89
N VAL A 145 34.42 15.96 -6.94
CA VAL A 145 35.26 16.23 -5.77
C VAL A 145 34.59 17.18 -4.79
N ASN A 146 33.91 18.22 -5.31
CA ASN A 146 33.20 19.19 -4.47
C ASN A 146 31.80 18.74 -4.03
N SER A 147 31.32 17.58 -4.48
CA SER A 147 30.05 17.04 -4.00
C SER A 147 30.25 16.39 -2.63
N SER A 148 29.51 16.87 -1.63
CA SER A 148 29.57 16.42 -0.22
C SER A 148 29.15 14.96 0.00
N LYS A 149 28.92 14.20 -1.07
CA LYS A 149 28.44 12.81 -1.07
C LYS A 149 29.45 11.84 -1.67
N LEU A 150 30.70 12.26 -1.90
CA LEU A 150 31.72 11.38 -2.46
C LEU A 150 31.91 10.09 -1.65
N SER A 151 31.78 10.17 -0.31
CA SER A 151 31.80 9.02 0.60
C SER A 151 30.70 7.99 0.32
N GLN A 152 29.53 8.41 -0.16
CA GLN A 152 28.40 7.54 -0.52
C GLN A 152 28.63 6.81 -1.86
N LEU A 153 29.40 7.40 -2.77
CA LEU A 153 29.82 6.70 -3.98
C LEU A 153 30.78 5.55 -3.63
N PHE A 154 31.73 5.77 -2.72
CA PHE A 154 32.64 4.73 -2.27
C PHE A 154 31.94 3.54 -1.57
N SER A 155 30.82 3.77 -0.86
CA SER A 155 30.04 2.70 -0.21
C SER A 155 29.18 1.87 -1.18
N VAL A 156 28.98 2.33 -2.42
CA VAL A 156 28.26 1.54 -3.44
C VAL A 156 29.21 0.55 -4.13
N PHE A 157 30.49 0.88 -4.23
CA PHE A 157 31.50 0.01 -4.88
C PHE A 157 32.18 -0.96 -3.90
N SER A 158 32.24 -0.62 -2.62
CA SER A 158 32.58 -1.58 -1.58
C SER A 158 31.28 -2.21 -1.09
N ASN A 159 31.05 -3.48 -1.40
CA ASN A 159 29.92 -4.29 -0.91
C ASN A 159 29.97 -4.51 0.63
N THR A 160 30.27 -3.47 1.39
CA THR A 160 30.14 -3.41 2.84
C THR A 160 28.83 -2.71 3.16
N SER A 161 27.76 -3.51 3.21
CA SER A 161 26.57 -3.17 3.98
C SER A 161 26.99 -3.02 5.46
N GLU A 162 27.11 -1.78 5.94
CA GLU A 162 27.29 -1.51 7.37
C GLU A 162 26.02 -1.92 8.15
N GLY A 163 26.02 -3.18 8.59
CA GLY A 163 26.15 -3.55 10.00
C GLY A 163 25.15 -2.96 11.00
N GLN A 164 24.16 -3.77 11.37
CA GLN A 164 23.81 -3.94 12.78
C GLN A 164 24.97 -4.63 13.50
N VAL A 165 25.60 -3.97 14.47
CA VAL A 165 26.35 -4.63 15.54
C VAL A 165 26.05 -3.95 16.87
N SER A 166 25.73 -4.81 17.84
CA SER A 166 25.71 -4.62 19.30
C SER A 166 24.49 -3.97 19.96
N ALA A 167 23.71 -4.86 20.58
CA ALA A 167 22.97 -4.57 21.80
C ALA A 167 23.94 -4.51 23.00
N THR A 168 23.70 -3.57 23.92
CA THR A 168 24.28 -3.60 25.26
C THR A 168 23.18 -3.98 26.25
N ALA A 169 23.39 -5.09 26.96
CA ALA A 169 22.61 -5.47 28.12
C ALA A 169 23.13 -4.76 29.37
N GLN A 170 22.25 -4.47 30.34
CA GLN A 170 22.32 -4.94 31.73
C GLN A 170 21.32 -4.21 32.63
N ASN A 171 20.45 -4.99 33.28
CA ASN A 171 20.45 -5.04 34.73
C ASN A 171 19.98 -6.41 35.20
N THR A 172 20.81 -6.99 36.06
CA THR A 172 20.75 -8.31 36.68
C THR A 172 20.16 -8.22 38.08
N SER A 173 19.90 -9.42 38.64
CA SER A 173 19.68 -9.78 40.06
C SER A 173 18.21 -10.17 40.35
N ALA A 174 17.87 -11.35 40.91
CA ALA A 174 18.68 -12.32 41.62
C ALA A 174 17.92 -13.66 41.81
N LEU A 175 18.69 -14.72 42.11
CA LEU A 175 18.38 -15.86 43.00
C LEU A 175 17.48 -17.04 42.52
N GLN A 176 18.12 -17.98 41.81
CA GLN A 176 18.58 -19.31 42.29
C GLN A 176 17.64 -20.31 43.00
N ARG A 177 17.60 -21.53 42.40
CA ARG A 177 17.28 -22.90 42.91
C ARG A 177 15.82 -23.13 43.34
N THR A 178 15.16 -24.22 42.95
CA THR A 178 15.50 -25.63 43.24
C THR A 178 14.64 -26.57 42.37
N ILE A 179 15.14 -27.79 42.16
CA ILE A 179 14.55 -28.92 41.43
C ILE A 179 13.22 -29.37 42.07
N ASP A 180 12.18 -29.70 41.28
CA ASP A 180 11.47 -30.98 41.42
C ASP A 180 10.54 -31.34 40.25
N ILE A 181 10.67 -32.58 39.80
CA ILE A 181 9.77 -33.25 38.85
C ILE A 181 8.72 -33.96 39.72
N SER A 182 7.49 -33.44 39.76
CA SER A 182 6.25 -34.25 39.73
C SER A 182 5.02 -33.41 40.10
N GLN A 183 3.90 -33.81 39.50
CA GLN A 183 2.50 -33.53 39.88
C GLN A 183 1.81 -32.27 39.30
N HIS A 184 1.02 -32.56 38.26
CA HIS A 184 -0.39 -32.21 38.11
C HIS A 184 -0.86 -30.74 38.12
N SER A 185 -1.51 -30.43 36.99
CA SER A 185 -2.60 -29.46 36.75
C SER A 185 -2.19 -28.14 36.08
N ARG A 186 -2.49 -28.08 34.77
CA ARG A 186 -2.62 -26.83 34.01
C ARG A 186 -3.73 -25.97 34.63
N PRO A 187 -3.52 -24.67 34.88
CA PRO A 187 -4.53 -23.68 34.57
C PRO A 187 -4.32 -23.24 33.12
N ALA A 188 -5.30 -23.51 32.27
CA ALA A 188 -5.37 -22.95 30.94
C ALA A 188 -5.72 -21.45 31.04
N THR A 189 -4.78 -20.57 30.72
CA THR A 189 -5.07 -19.22 30.25
C THR A 189 -4.52 -19.11 28.83
N VAL A 190 -5.38 -19.43 27.87
CA VAL A 190 -5.17 -19.14 26.45
C VAL A 190 -5.23 -17.61 26.29
N PRO A 191 -4.29 -16.94 25.60
CA PRO A 191 -4.50 -15.56 25.20
C PRO A 191 -5.62 -15.54 24.15
N SER A 192 -6.70 -14.82 24.44
CA SER A 192 -7.94 -14.70 23.65
C SER A 192 -7.75 -13.88 22.36
N GLU A 193 -6.67 -14.13 21.62
CA GLU A 193 -6.43 -13.53 20.31
C GLU A 193 -7.14 -14.33 19.23
N GLU A 194 -8.14 -13.71 18.62
CA GLU A 194 -8.90 -14.25 17.50
C GLU A 194 -8.51 -13.53 16.20
N ARG A 195 -8.53 -14.28 15.10
CA ARG A 195 -8.32 -13.75 13.74
C ARG A 195 -9.55 -14.05 12.91
N THR A 196 -10.21 -13.02 12.41
CA THR A 196 -11.31 -13.18 11.45
C THR A 196 -11.09 -12.33 10.21
N ALA A 197 -11.68 -12.78 9.11
CA ALA A 197 -11.70 -12.07 7.85
C ALA A 197 -13.12 -11.58 7.55
N PHE A 198 -13.22 -10.40 6.96
CA PHE A 198 -14.48 -9.79 6.53
C PHE A 198 -14.40 -9.49 5.04
N SER A 199 -15.46 -9.82 4.30
CA SER A 199 -15.63 -9.32 2.93
C SER A 199 -16.25 -7.93 3.02
N ILE A 200 -15.65 -6.97 2.32
CA ILE A 200 -16.08 -5.58 2.38
C ILE A 200 -16.62 -5.18 1.00
N THR A 201 -17.88 -4.74 0.98
CA THR A 201 -18.53 -4.21 -0.22
C THR A 201 -18.49 -2.68 -0.23
N GLY A 202 -18.21 -2.09 -1.40
CA GLY A 202 -18.22 -0.64 -1.62
C GLY A 202 -16.84 0.03 -1.59
N MET A 203 -15.75 -0.72 -1.51
CA MET A 203 -14.40 -0.17 -1.66
C MET A 203 -14.07 0.05 -3.14
N HIS A 204 -13.58 1.25 -3.48
CA HIS A 204 -13.26 1.63 -4.86
C HIS A 204 -11.80 2.04 -5.06
N CYS A 205 -11.02 2.18 -4.00
CA CYS A 205 -9.59 2.52 -4.09
C CYS A 205 -8.85 2.17 -2.79
N THR A 206 -7.52 2.27 -2.83
CA THR A 206 -6.63 2.12 -1.66
C THR A 206 -6.98 3.10 -0.55
N SER A 207 -7.47 4.30 -0.88
CA SER A 207 -7.91 5.28 0.11
C SER A 207 -9.10 4.77 0.94
N CYS A 208 -10.02 4.01 0.34
CA CYS A 208 -11.12 3.36 1.06
C CYS A 208 -10.59 2.33 2.07
N ALA A 209 -9.57 1.54 1.69
CA ALA A 209 -8.96 0.56 2.58
C ALA A 209 -8.31 1.24 3.81
N ASN A 210 -7.53 2.30 3.59
CA ASN A 210 -6.90 3.08 4.66
C ASN A 210 -7.92 3.69 5.62
N ILE A 211 -9.05 4.16 5.10
CA ILE A 211 -10.15 4.73 5.87
C ILE A 211 -10.76 3.68 6.81
N ILE A 212 -11.04 2.48 6.29
CA ILE A 212 -11.59 1.38 7.08
C ILE A 212 -10.58 0.91 8.13
N GLU A 213 -9.31 0.76 7.73
CA GLU A 213 -8.24 0.36 8.64
C GLU A 213 -8.10 1.31 9.83
N ARG A 214 -8.13 2.64 9.57
CA ARG A 214 -8.14 3.66 10.62
C ARG A 214 -9.38 3.60 11.50
N SER A 215 -10.55 3.26 10.94
CA SER A 215 -11.79 3.09 11.71
C SER A 215 -11.68 1.89 12.66
N LEU A 216 -11.14 0.78 12.16
CA LEU A 216 -10.94 -0.45 12.93
C LEU A 216 -9.93 -0.26 14.04
N LYS A 217 -8.77 0.36 13.78
CA LYS A 217 -7.72 0.61 14.79
C LYS A 217 -8.18 1.49 15.96
N LYS A 218 -9.30 2.21 15.84
CA LYS A 218 -9.89 3.01 16.94
C LYS A 218 -10.69 2.18 17.94
N LEU A 219 -11.08 0.95 17.59
CA LEU A 219 -11.81 0.08 18.52
C LEU A 219 -10.86 -0.49 19.58
N PRO A 220 -11.22 -0.44 20.88
CA PRO A 220 -10.43 -1.06 21.93
C PRO A 220 -10.43 -2.58 21.74
N GLY A 221 -9.24 -3.20 21.77
CA GLY A 221 -9.08 -4.65 21.59
C GLY A 221 -8.66 -5.10 20.19
N ILE A 222 -8.55 -4.20 19.20
CA ILE A 222 -7.94 -4.49 17.90
C ILE A 222 -6.42 -4.43 18.04
N LYS A 223 -5.74 -5.55 17.76
CA LYS A 223 -4.26 -5.62 17.76
C LYS A 223 -3.70 -5.32 16.38
N GLU A 224 -4.36 -5.84 15.34
CA GLU A 224 -3.96 -5.65 13.96
C GLU A 224 -5.19 -5.59 13.05
N ALA A 225 -5.21 -4.67 12.10
CA ALA A 225 -6.22 -4.61 11.06
C ALA A 225 -5.51 -4.33 9.74
N ASN A 226 -5.69 -5.21 8.76
CA ASN A 226 -5.12 -5.07 7.43
C ASN A 226 -6.25 -5.15 6.40
N VAL A 227 -6.42 -4.10 5.61
CA VAL A 227 -7.51 -3.99 4.63
C VAL A 227 -6.92 -3.94 3.23
N SER A 228 -7.33 -4.87 2.40
CA SER A 228 -6.88 -4.97 1.02
C SER A 228 -8.02 -4.61 0.08
N TYR A 229 -7.86 -3.48 -0.61
CA TYR A 229 -8.76 -3.09 -1.69
C TYR A 229 -8.76 -4.11 -2.83
N ALA A 230 -7.60 -4.63 -3.23
CA ALA A 230 -7.47 -5.57 -4.35
C ALA A 230 -8.21 -6.90 -4.14
N SER A 231 -8.33 -7.33 -2.88
CA SER A 231 -9.03 -8.58 -2.53
C SER A 231 -10.43 -8.34 -1.95
N GLU A 232 -10.84 -7.09 -1.75
CA GLU A 232 -12.09 -6.70 -1.07
C GLU A 232 -12.24 -7.33 0.33
N LYS A 233 -11.13 -7.52 1.04
CA LYS A 233 -11.07 -8.21 2.34
C LYS A 233 -10.39 -7.37 3.40
N ALA A 234 -10.91 -7.45 4.63
CA ALA A 234 -10.21 -7.04 5.84
C ALA A 234 -9.85 -8.26 6.68
N ARG A 235 -8.59 -8.37 7.09
CA ARG A 235 -8.13 -9.32 8.11
C ARG A 235 -7.93 -8.55 9.41
N VAL A 236 -8.54 -9.04 10.48
CA VAL A 236 -8.51 -8.37 11.78
C VAL A 236 -8.09 -9.38 12.84
N THR A 237 -7.05 -9.01 13.58
CA THR A 237 -6.60 -9.70 14.79
C THR A 237 -7.07 -8.89 15.99
N TYR A 238 -7.90 -9.49 16.84
CA TYR A 238 -8.51 -8.80 17.97
C TYR A 238 -8.60 -9.70 19.20
N ASN A 239 -8.78 -9.07 20.36
CA ASN A 239 -9.05 -9.77 21.60
C ASN A 239 -10.55 -10.02 21.75
N GLY A 240 -10.97 -11.30 21.70
CA GLY A 240 -12.38 -11.71 21.78
C GLY A 240 -13.08 -11.31 23.09
N ASN A 241 -12.32 -10.99 24.14
CA ASN A 241 -12.87 -10.52 25.42
C ASN A 241 -13.17 -9.00 25.44
N LEU A 242 -12.57 -8.22 24.52
CA LEU A 242 -12.69 -6.76 24.49
C LEU A 242 -13.56 -6.25 23.37
N VAL A 243 -13.59 -6.95 22.23
CA VAL A 243 -14.37 -6.53 21.06
C VAL A 243 -15.00 -7.74 20.38
N THR A 244 -16.24 -7.57 19.94
CA THR A 244 -16.99 -8.61 19.24
C THR A 244 -17.01 -8.38 17.74
N THR A 245 -17.22 -9.43 16.95
CA THR A 245 -17.32 -9.35 15.48
C THR A 245 -18.44 -8.41 15.00
N ASP A 246 -19.55 -8.31 15.73
CA ASP A 246 -20.64 -7.35 15.44
C ASP A 246 -20.19 -5.89 15.64
N GLN A 247 -19.38 -5.61 16.67
CA GLN A 247 -18.82 -4.27 16.87
C GLN A 247 -17.83 -3.90 15.76
N ILE A 248 -17.04 -4.86 15.29
CA ILE A 248 -16.15 -4.69 14.14
C ILE A 248 -16.98 -4.38 12.88
N GLN A 249 -18.04 -5.14 12.60
CA GLN A 249 -18.94 -4.87 11.48
C GLN A 249 -19.61 -3.50 11.59
N LYS A 250 -20.07 -3.11 12.78
CA LYS A 250 -20.64 -1.78 13.04
C LYS A 250 -19.63 -0.66 12.78
N ALA A 251 -18.36 -0.83 13.15
CA ALA A 251 -17.32 0.16 12.87
C ALA A 251 -17.07 0.33 11.36
N ILE A 252 -17.09 -0.77 10.60
CA ILE A 252 -16.99 -0.71 9.13
C ILE A 252 -18.24 -0.07 8.51
N LYS A 253 -19.43 -0.36 9.05
CA LYS A 253 -20.71 0.27 8.66
C LYS A 253 -20.74 1.77 8.98
N ASN A 254 -20.15 2.17 10.10
CA ASN A 254 -20.03 3.58 10.48
C ASN A 254 -19.03 4.34 9.60
N ALA A 255 -18.01 3.64 9.07
CA ALA A 255 -17.17 4.12 7.97
C ALA A 255 -17.91 4.09 6.61
N GLY A 256 -19.17 3.66 6.57
CA GLY A 256 -20.04 3.68 5.40
C GLY A 256 -19.78 2.57 4.38
N TYR A 257 -19.16 1.48 4.81
CA TYR A 257 -18.96 0.27 4.00
C TYR A 257 -19.77 -0.88 4.57
N LYS A 258 -20.13 -1.85 3.73
CA LYS A 258 -20.80 -3.06 4.22
C LYS A 258 -19.74 -4.14 4.45
N ALA A 259 -19.75 -4.76 5.64
CA ALA A 259 -18.88 -5.88 5.96
C ALA A 259 -19.71 -7.11 6.32
N ASP A 260 -19.44 -8.21 5.64
CA ASP A 260 -20.01 -9.52 5.95
C ASP A 260 -18.85 -10.43 6.41
N LEU A 261 -19.07 -11.20 7.49
CA LEU A 261 -18.08 -12.17 7.98
C LEU A 261 -17.79 -13.17 6.87
N LEU A 262 -16.51 -13.34 6.54
CA LEU A 262 -16.10 -14.44 5.69
C LEU A 262 -16.11 -15.70 6.54
N GLY A 263 -17.21 -16.44 6.46
CA GLY A 263 -17.16 -17.87 6.73
C GLY A 263 -16.34 -18.58 5.64
N GLU A 264 -16.18 -19.89 5.76
CA GLU A 264 -15.72 -20.74 4.66
C GLU A 264 -16.75 -20.77 3.51
N ASP A 265 -17.01 -19.61 2.90
CA ASP A 265 -17.83 -19.52 1.70
C ASP A 265 -17.10 -20.28 0.59
N SER A 266 -17.79 -21.25 -0.02
CA SER A 266 -17.23 -22.01 -1.13
C SER A 266 -16.80 -21.06 -2.27
N PRO A 267 -15.71 -21.37 -3.01
CA PRO A 267 -15.25 -20.56 -4.13
C PRO A 267 -16.34 -20.24 -5.16
N GLU A 268 -17.32 -21.13 -5.33
CA GLU A 268 -18.50 -20.93 -6.18
C GLU A 268 -19.42 -19.83 -5.66
N THR A 269 -19.69 -19.79 -4.36
CA THR A 269 -20.57 -18.77 -3.75
C THR A 269 -19.98 -17.36 -3.93
N GLU A 270 -18.66 -17.23 -3.80
CA GLU A 270 -17.94 -15.97 -4.06
C GLU A 270 -18.07 -15.53 -5.53
N ARG A 271 -17.93 -16.46 -6.48
CA ARG A 271 -18.08 -16.20 -7.93
C ARG A 271 -19.49 -15.72 -8.27
N LEU A 272 -20.50 -16.44 -7.80
CA LEU A 272 -21.92 -16.10 -8.04
C LEU A 272 -22.28 -14.72 -7.47
N ARG A 273 -21.73 -14.33 -6.31
CA ARG A 273 -21.92 -12.98 -5.76
C ARG A 273 -21.30 -11.90 -6.67
N LYS A 274 -20.07 -12.11 -7.16
CA LYS A 274 -19.39 -11.16 -8.07
C LYS A 274 -20.16 -10.99 -9.39
N GLU A 275 -20.65 -12.08 -9.97
CA GLU A 275 -21.46 -12.03 -11.20
C GLU A 275 -22.77 -11.27 -10.99
N LYS A 276 -23.46 -11.46 -9.86
CA LYS A 276 -24.67 -10.70 -9.51
C LYS A 276 -24.40 -9.19 -9.44
N VAL A 277 -23.27 -8.79 -8.87
CA VAL A 277 -22.87 -7.37 -8.81
C VAL A 277 -22.62 -6.81 -10.20
N ILE A 278 -21.86 -7.51 -11.05
CA ILE A 278 -21.59 -7.10 -12.43
C ILE A 278 -22.90 -6.96 -13.21
N LYS A 279 -23.80 -7.95 -13.10
CA LYS A 279 -25.11 -7.94 -13.75
C LYS A 279 -25.98 -6.77 -13.27
N SER A 280 -25.90 -6.44 -11.97
CA SER A 280 -26.63 -5.29 -11.41
C SER A 280 -26.20 -3.97 -12.04
N TYR A 281 -24.89 -3.73 -12.21
CA TYR A 281 -24.39 -2.53 -12.88
C TYR A 281 -24.81 -2.49 -14.36
N PHE A 282 -24.75 -3.63 -15.06
CA PHE A 282 -25.18 -3.71 -16.45
C PHE A 282 -26.68 -3.38 -16.62
N ILE A 283 -27.54 -3.96 -15.78
CA ILE A 283 -28.99 -3.70 -15.81
C ILE A 283 -29.26 -2.22 -15.58
N LYS A 284 -28.61 -1.61 -14.59
CA LYS A 284 -28.75 -0.17 -14.32
C LYS A 284 -28.26 0.70 -15.48
N PHE A 285 -27.17 0.33 -16.15
CA PHE A 285 -26.71 1.00 -17.36
C PHE A 285 -27.75 0.90 -18.48
N ILE A 286 -28.30 -0.29 -18.74
CA ILE A 286 -29.30 -0.49 -19.80
C ILE A 286 -30.57 0.33 -19.52
N TRP A 287 -31.06 0.34 -18.28
CA TRP A 287 -32.20 1.19 -17.91
C TRP A 287 -31.88 2.68 -18.03
N GLY A 288 -30.68 3.12 -17.62
CA GLY A 288 -30.23 4.50 -17.80
C GLY A 288 -30.14 4.88 -19.28
N LEU A 289 -29.62 3.99 -20.12
CA LEU A 289 -29.54 4.18 -21.56
C LEU A 289 -30.93 4.31 -22.19
N ILE A 290 -31.83 3.37 -21.90
CA ILE A 290 -33.21 3.38 -22.43
C ILE A 290 -33.93 4.67 -22.05
N LEU A 291 -33.83 5.11 -20.79
CA LEU A 291 -34.48 6.32 -20.31
C LEU A 291 -33.83 7.61 -20.86
N SER A 292 -32.52 7.60 -21.11
CA SER A 292 -31.80 8.76 -21.65
C SER A 292 -31.85 8.88 -23.19
N LEU A 293 -32.21 7.80 -23.90
CA LEU A 293 -32.23 7.77 -25.37
C LEU A 293 -33.27 8.73 -25.98
N PRO A 294 -34.51 8.85 -25.45
CA PRO A 294 -35.44 9.88 -25.90
C PRO A 294 -34.91 11.30 -25.71
N MET A 295 -34.14 11.55 -24.64
CA MET A 295 -33.55 12.85 -24.37
C MET A 295 -32.42 13.17 -25.36
N LEU A 296 -31.65 12.15 -25.77
CA LEU A 296 -30.67 12.29 -26.84
C LEU A 296 -31.35 12.66 -28.15
N TYR A 297 -32.51 12.06 -28.43
CA TYR A 297 -33.31 12.42 -29.59
C TYR A 297 -33.77 13.88 -29.53
N PHE A 298 -34.25 14.37 -28.38
CA PHE A 298 -34.60 15.78 -28.21
C PHE A 298 -33.42 16.74 -28.44
N MET A 299 -32.22 16.37 -27.96
CA MET A 299 -31.00 17.13 -28.24
C MET A 299 -30.66 17.15 -29.74
N LEU A 300 -30.95 16.07 -30.47
CA LEU A 300 -30.77 16.04 -31.93
C LEU A 300 -31.79 16.91 -32.66
N LEU A 301 -33.04 17.03 -32.16
CA LEU A 301 -34.06 17.91 -32.75
C LEU A 301 -33.64 19.39 -32.70
N ASP A 302 -32.90 19.81 -31.66
CA ASP A 302 -32.37 21.17 -31.56
C ASP A 302 -31.39 21.52 -32.70
N PHE A 303 -30.57 20.55 -33.11
CA PHE A 303 -29.56 20.73 -34.14
C PHE A 303 -30.09 20.46 -35.55
N PHE A 304 -30.99 19.48 -35.68
CA PHE A 304 -31.51 18.99 -36.96
C PHE A 304 -33.03 19.19 -37.05
N LYS A 305 -33.45 20.40 -37.46
CA LYS A 305 -34.87 20.76 -37.62
C LYS A 305 -35.65 19.91 -38.63
N PHE A 306 -34.96 19.19 -39.53
CA PHE A 306 -35.57 18.31 -40.53
C PHE A 306 -36.09 16.98 -39.96
N LEU A 307 -35.68 16.61 -38.74
CA LEU A 307 -36.08 15.36 -38.11
C LEU A 307 -37.59 15.37 -37.77
N PRO A 308 -38.25 14.21 -37.86
CA PRO A 308 -39.70 14.13 -37.65
C PRO A 308 -40.07 14.50 -36.20
N GLY A 309 -41.08 15.36 -36.04
CA GLY A 309 -41.59 15.74 -34.72
C GLY A 309 -40.89 16.94 -34.06
N SER A 310 -40.03 17.67 -34.79
CA SER A 310 -39.37 18.89 -34.29
C SER A 310 -40.34 19.96 -33.77
N GLU A 311 -41.50 20.15 -34.40
CA GLU A 311 -42.51 21.14 -33.93
C GLU A 311 -43.49 20.60 -32.88
N SER A 312 -43.86 19.32 -32.98
CA SER A 312 -44.87 18.72 -32.10
C SER A 312 -44.31 18.33 -30.73
N LEU A 313 -43.05 17.85 -30.67
CA LEU A 313 -42.44 17.36 -29.44
C LEU A 313 -41.74 18.44 -28.63
N MET A 314 -41.32 19.55 -29.24
CA MET A 314 -40.55 20.62 -28.58
C MET A 314 -41.19 21.15 -27.28
N PRO A 315 -42.49 21.45 -27.24
CA PRO A 315 -43.17 21.91 -26.02
C PRO A 315 -43.08 20.93 -24.85
N PHE A 316 -43.01 19.62 -25.15
CA PHE A 316 -43.02 18.56 -24.15
C PHE A 316 -41.63 18.19 -23.64
N VAL A 317 -40.55 18.64 -24.31
CA VAL A 317 -39.17 18.26 -23.99
C VAL A 317 -38.84 18.49 -22.52
N GLY A 318 -39.17 19.65 -21.95
CA GLY A 318 -38.86 19.97 -20.55
C GLY A 318 -39.53 19.00 -19.56
N LEU A 319 -40.83 18.77 -19.73
CA LEU A 319 -41.60 17.87 -18.87
C LEU A 319 -41.15 16.41 -19.02
N VAL A 320 -41.00 15.94 -20.25
CA VAL A 320 -40.58 14.55 -20.51
C VAL A 320 -39.16 14.31 -19.99
N SER A 321 -38.25 15.26 -20.22
CA SER A 321 -36.89 15.19 -19.69
C SER A 321 -36.86 15.18 -18.16
N PHE A 322 -37.67 16.00 -17.48
CA PHE A 322 -37.80 15.96 -16.02
C PHE A 322 -38.28 14.59 -15.52
N VAL A 323 -39.33 14.04 -16.13
CA VAL A 323 -39.92 12.75 -15.75
C VAL A 323 -38.94 11.60 -15.98
N LEU A 324 -38.20 11.59 -17.10
CA LEU A 324 -37.23 10.55 -17.43
C LEU A 324 -35.94 10.66 -16.62
N THR A 325 -35.45 11.86 -16.34
CA THR A 325 -34.23 12.06 -15.53
C THR A 325 -34.44 11.71 -14.08
N THR A 326 -35.60 11.95 -13.49
CA THR A 326 -35.88 11.71 -12.07
C THR A 326 -35.57 10.26 -11.60
N PRO A 327 -36.03 9.19 -12.27
CA PRO A 327 -35.65 7.82 -11.90
C PRO A 327 -34.16 7.53 -12.14
N ILE A 328 -33.54 8.11 -13.18
CA ILE A 328 -32.09 7.98 -13.39
C ILE A 328 -31.33 8.61 -12.21
N GLN A 329 -31.72 9.82 -11.82
CA GLN A 329 -31.09 10.59 -10.75
C GLN A 329 -31.18 9.87 -9.40
N PHE A 330 -32.39 9.49 -8.98
CA PHE A 330 -32.63 9.06 -7.60
C PHE A 330 -32.69 7.54 -7.41
N ILE A 331 -32.98 6.75 -8.45
CA ILE A 331 -33.04 5.28 -8.35
C ILE A 331 -31.73 4.67 -8.84
N ILE A 332 -31.33 4.97 -10.08
CA ILE A 332 -30.09 4.46 -10.66
C ILE A 332 -28.88 5.09 -9.94
N GLY A 333 -28.92 6.42 -9.78
CA GLY A 333 -27.90 7.21 -9.11
C GLY A 333 -27.87 7.10 -7.59
N ALA A 334 -28.82 6.43 -6.94
CA ALA A 334 -28.93 6.31 -5.48
C ALA A 334 -27.62 5.90 -4.78
N GLY A 335 -26.83 5.05 -5.44
CA GLY A 335 -25.53 4.60 -4.94
C GLY A 335 -24.54 5.74 -4.73
N PHE A 336 -24.52 6.72 -5.64
CA PHE A 336 -23.59 7.86 -5.57
C PHE A 336 -23.91 8.77 -4.39
N TYR A 337 -25.19 9.00 -4.10
CA TYR A 337 -25.61 9.77 -2.92
C TYR A 337 -25.22 9.09 -1.61
N ARG A 338 -25.37 7.76 -1.53
CA ARG A 338 -24.93 6.99 -0.35
C ARG A 338 -23.41 7.06 -0.19
N GLY A 339 -22.66 6.93 -1.29
CA GLY A 339 -21.20 7.04 -1.30
C GLY A 339 -20.70 8.44 -0.93
N MET A 340 -21.36 9.48 -1.42
CA MET A 340 -21.10 10.88 -1.05
C MET A 340 -21.36 11.12 0.44
N TRP A 341 -22.51 10.68 0.95
CA TRP A 341 -22.87 10.86 2.36
C TRP A 341 -21.88 10.16 3.30
N SER A 342 -21.46 8.94 2.92
CA SER A 342 -20.38 8.23 3.62
C SER A 342 -19.09 9.06 3.63
N SER A 343 -18.63 9.50 2.47
CA SER A 343 -17.36 10.24 2.34
C SER A 343 -17.38 11.56 3.13
N LEU A 344 -18.52 12.25 3.12
CA LEU A 344 -18.73 13.49 3.85
C LEU A 344 -18.67 13.29 5.37
N LYS A 345 -19.28 12.22 5.90
CA LYS A 345 -19.13 11.85 7.32
C LYS A 345 -17.67 11.63 7.71
N MET A 346 -16.87 11.15 6.78
CA MET A 346 -15.44 10.90 6.99
C MET A 346 -14.56 12.11 6.68
N LYS A 347 -15.17 13.27 6.36
CA LYS A 347 -14.47 14.52 5.99
C LYS A 347 -13.52 14.33 4.80
N THR A 348 -13.92 13.50 3.82
CA THR A 348 -13.16 13.24 2.59
C THR A 348 -14.05 13.36 1.37
N PHE A 349 -13.44 13.51 0.18
CA PHE A 349 -14.15 13.49 -1.11
C PHE A 349 -13.71 12.27 -1.92
N ASN A 350 -14.67 11.65 -2.61
CA ASN A 350 -14.44 10.50 -3.49
C ASN A 350 -15.08 10.73 -4.87
N MET A 351 -14.93 9.77 -5.79
CA MET A 351 -15.54 9.82 -7.13
C MET A 351 -17.06 10.01 -7.05
N ASP A 352 -17.72 9.30 -6.14
CA ASP A 352 -19.17 9.37 -5.96
C ASP A 352 -19.64 10.76 -5.52
N SER A 353 -18.82 11.47 -4.74
CA SER A 353 -19.09 12.84 -4.28
C SER A 353 -19.12 13.82 -5.45
N LEU A 354 -18.13 13.75 -6.34
CA LEU A 354 -18.07 14.62 -7.52
C LEU A 354 -19.29 14.41 -8.42
N ILE A 355 -19.66 13.15 -8.66
CA ILE A 355 -20.81 12.79 -9.50
C ILE A 355 -22.10 13.25 -8.86
N ALA A 356 -22.31 12.94 -7.58
CA ALA A 356 -23.53 13.32 -6.87
C ALA A 356 -23.72 14.84 -6.83
N ILE A 357 -22.66 15.60 -6.55
CA ILE A 357 -22.72 17.07 -6.56
C ILE A 357 -23.00 17.59 -7.97
N GLY A 358 -22.22 17.19 -8.99
CA GLY A 358 -22.37 17.71 -10.34
C GLY A 358 -23.75 17.42 -10.95
N THR A 359 -24.22 16.18 -10.82
CA THR A 359 -25.54 15.78 -11.33
C THR A 359 -26.68 16.42 -10.54
N SER A 360 -26.53 16.60 -9.22
CA SER A 360 -27.53 17.30 -8.40
C SER A 360 -27.61 18.77 -8.76
N THR A 361 -26.48 19.43 -8.99
CA THR A 361 -26.45 20.84 -9.40
C THR A 361 -27.19 21.04 -10.71
N ALA A 362 -26.89 20.22 -11.73
CA ALA A 362 -27.59 20.28 -13.02
C ALA A 362 -29.10 20.00 -12.87
N TYR A 363 -29.47 18.99 -12.08
CA TYR A 363 -30.87 18.64 -11.86
C TYR A 363 -31.65 19.73 -11.10
N ILE A 364 -31.10 20.23 -9.99
CA ILE A 364 -31.74 21.26 -9.16
C ILE A 364 -31.82 22.58 -9.92
N TYR A 365 -30.76 22.97 -10.64
CA TYR A 365 -30.77 24.17 -11.47
C TYR A 365 -31.90 24.11 -12.52
N SER A 366 -31.99 22.99 -13.23
CA SER A 366 -33.05 22.76 -14.23
C SER A 366 -34.43 22.73 -13.59
N LEU A 367 -34.57 22.15 -12.39
CA LEU A 367 -35.83 22.13 -11.64
C LEU A 367 -36.28 23.54 -11.23
N VAL A 368 -35.35 24.37 -10.75
CA VAL A 368 -35.65 25.76 -10.38
C VAL A 368 -36.13 26.56 -11.59
N LEU A 369 -35.44 26.45 -12.73
CA LEU A 369 -35.86 27.12 -13.97
C LEU A 369 -37.21 26.60 -14.48
N PHE A 370 -37.43 25.28 -14.42
CA PHE A 370 -38.69 24.67 -14.81
C PHE A 370 -39.86 25.17 -13.95
N VAL A 371 -39.68 25.22 -12.62
CA VAL A 371 -40.70 25.75 -11.70
C VAL A 371 -40.92 27.25 -11.91
N ALA A 372 -39.85 28.03 -12.09
CA ALA A 372 -39.96 29.46 -12.37
C ALA A 372 -40.74 29.73 -13.66
N TYR A 373 -40.51 28.92 -14.71
CA TYR A 373 -41.26 29.00 -15.96
C TYR A 373 -42.75 28.70 -15.76
N ILE A 374 -43.08 27.66 -14.99
CA ILE A 374 -44.48 27.30 -14.67
C ILE A 374 -45.19 28.45 -13.96
N VAL A 375 -44.55 29.05 -12.96
CA VAL A 375 -45.13 30.16 -12.19
C VAL A 375 -45.32 31.41 -13.04
N ALA A 376 -44.38 31.73 -13.93
CA ALA A 376 -44.46 32.90 -14.79
C ALA A 376 -45.52 32.77 -15.91
N ASN A 377 -45.66 31.57 -16.47
CA ASN A 377 -46.44 31.35 -17.70
C ASN A 377 -47.75 30.56 -17.46
N ASN A 378 -48.00 30.07 -16.25
CA ASN A 378 -49.11 29.16 -15.90
C ASN A 378 -49.22 27.94 -16.82
N SER A 379 -48.10 27.49 -17.40
CA SER A 379 -48.03 26.35 -18.31
C SER A 379 -46.90 25.41 -17.92
N ILE A 380 -47.17 24.10 -17.96
CA ILE A 380 -46.22 23.02 -17.67
C ILE A 380 -45.43 22.62 -18.92
N ILE A 381 -45.94 22.97 -20.10
CA ILE A 381 -45.31 22.76 -21.40
C ILE A 381 -44.81 24.10 -21.95
N GLY A 382 -43.82 24.02 -22.84
CA GLY A 382 -43.33 25.19 -23.54
C GLY A 382 -44.44 25.86 -24.38
N LEU A 383 -44.44 27.19 -24.39
CA LEU A 383 -45.39 27.99 -25.14
C LEU A 383 -44.99 28.12 -26.61
N ASN A 384 -45.96 28.41 -27.47
CA ASN A 384 -45.75 28.72 -28.90
C ASN A 384 -45.03 27.63 -29.72
N GLY A 385 -45.11 26.36 -29.30
CA GLY A 385 -44.42 25.28 -30.01
C GLY A 385 -42.93 25.15 -29.68
N GLU A 386 -42.41 25.99 -28.78
CA GLU A 386 -40.99 25.97 -28.40
C GLU A 386 -40.76 25.20 -27.10
N LYS A 387 -39.53 24.73 -26.89
CA LYS A 387 -39.11 24.11 -25.63
C LYS A 387 -38.85 25.17 -24.55
N ILE A 388 -38.91 24.75 -23.29
CA ILE A 388 -38.46 25.60 -22.17
C ILE A 388 -36.93 25.78 -22.28
N PRO A 389 -36.42 27.02 -22.28
CA PRO A 389 -35.00 27.29 -22.48
C PRO A 389 -34.15 26.84 -21.28
N ASP A 390 -32.86 26.61 -21.54
CA ASP A 390 -31.79 26.43 -20.55
C ASP A 390 -32.02 25.35 -19.48
N LEU A 391 -32.78 24.30 -19.84
CA LEU A 391 -32.88 23.08 -19.04
C LEU A 391 -31.73 22.13 -19.36
N TYR A 392 -31.17 21.50 -18.32
CA TYR A 392 -30.02 20.60 -18.40
C TYR A 392 -30.30 19.22 -17.77
N PHE A 393 -31.57 18.79 -17.75
CA PHE A 393 -31.96 17.50 -17.17
C PHE A 393 -31.24 16.31 -17.85
N GLU A 394 -30.98 16.43 -19.14
CA GLU A 394 -30.26 15.45 -19.97
C GLU A 394 -28.79 15.33 -19.57
N THR A 395 -28.15 16.43 -19.16
CA THR A 395 -26.75 16.38 -18.72
C THR A 395 -26.59 15.52 -17.46
N ALA A 396 -27.50 15.67 -16.48
CA ALA A 396 -27.51 14.86 -15.27
C ALA A 396 -27.77 13.38 -15.60
N ALA A 397 -28.75 13.10 -16.47
CA ALA A 397 -29.09 11.75 -16.90
C ALA A 397 -27.91 11.05 -17.61
N PHE A 398 -27.29 11.70 -18.59
CA PHE A 398 -26.18 11.12 -19.35
C PHE A 398 -24.96 10.88 -18.48
N LEU A 399 -24.61 11.82 -17.59
CA LEU A 399 -23.49 11.64 -16.67
C LEU A 399 -23.65 10.38 -15.83
N ILE A 400 -24.84 10.19 -15.22
CA ILE A 400 -25.12 8.98 -14.43
C ILE A 400 -25.03 7.72 -15.31
N THR A 401 -25.65 7.72 -16.49
CA THR A 401 -25.64 6.58 -17.40
C THR A 401 -24.21 6.19 -17.82
N PHE A 402 -23.35 7.15 -18.19
CA PHE A 402 -21.97 6.88 -18.58
C PHE A 402 -21.09 6.43 -17.41
N VAL A 403 -21.29 7.01 -16.22
CA VAL A 403 -20.60 6.53 -15.02
C VAL A 403 -21.00 5.08 -14.71
N MET A 404 -22.27 4.71 -14.88
CA MET A 404 -22.72 3.33 -14.66
C MET A 404 -22.09 2.36 -15.65
N LEU A 405 -21.90 2.77 -16.91
CA LEU A 405 -21.11 2.02 -17.89
C LEU A 405 -19.67 1.85 -17.41
N GLY A 406 -19.04 2.92 -16.92
CA GLY A 406 -17.69 2.89 -16.36
C GLY A 406 -17.54 1.91 -15.18
N LYS A 407 -18.47 1.95 -14.22
CA LYS A 407 -18.51 1.01 -13.08
C LYS A 407 -18.70 -0.44 -13.52
N TRP A 408 -19.50 -0.69 -14.56
CA TRP A 408 -19.63 -2.02 -15.14
C TRP A 408 -18.33 -2.50 -15.79
N LEU A 409 -17.65 -1.65 -16.57
CA LEU A 409 -16.36 -1.97 -17.17
C LEU A 409 -15.29 -2.23 -16.10
N GLU A 410 -15.24 -1.39 -15.06
CA GLU A 410 -14.36 -1.53 -13.91
C GLU A 410 -14.59 -2.86 -13.20
N ALA A 411 -15.83 -3.22 -12.90
CA ALA A 411 -16.17 -4.49 -12.25
C ALA A 411 -15.83 -5.71 -13.14
N LYS A 412 -16.08 -5.62 -14.44
CA LYS A 412 -15.78 -6.69 -15.41
C LYS A 412 -14.28 -6.91 -15.59
N THR A 413 -13.48 -5.85 -15.47
CA THR A 413 -12.02 -5.91 -15.67
C THR A 413 -11.27 -6.35 -14.41
N LYS A 414 -11.68 -5.89 -13.22
CA LYS A 414 -11.07 -6.30 -11.94
C LYS A 414 -11.12 -7.81 -11.67
N GLY A 415 -12.13 -8.52 -12.21
CA GLY A 415 -12.22 -9.97 -12.05
C GLY A 415 -11.00 -10.74 -12.59
N LYS A 416 -10.38 -10.24 -13.67
CA LYS A 416 -9.33 -10.98 -14.39
C LYS A 416 -7.97 -10.97 -13.69
N THR A 417 -7.57 -9.86 -13.07
CA THR A 417 -6.27 -9.75 -12.38
C THR A 417 -6.28 -10.49 -11.04
N SER A 418 -7.37 -10.38 -10.28
CA SER A 418 -7.53 -11.13 -9.03
C SER A 418 -7.62 -12.64 -9.26
N GLU A 419 -8.17 -13.09 -10.39
CA GLU A 419 -8.22 -14.52 -10.73
C GLU A 419 -6.84 -15.10 -11.05
N ALA A 420 -5.96 -14.33 -11.71
CA ALA A 420 -4.57 -14.75 -11.97
C ALA A 420 -3.78 -14.89 -10.66
N ILE A 421 -3.87 -13.93 -9.75
CA ILE A 421 -3.23 -14.01 -8.42
C ILE A 421 -3.82 -15.16 -7.61
N LYS A 422 -5.14 -15.38 -7.64
CA LYS A 422 -5.79 -16.49 -6.94
C LYS A 422 -5.36 -17.85 -7.48
N LYS A 423 -5.11 -17.97 -8.79
CA LYS A 423 -4.52 -19.18 -9.38
C LYS A 423 -3.11 -19.42 -8.83
N LEU A 424 -2.27 -18.39 -8.75
CA LEU A 424 -0.93 -18.50 -8.14
C LEU A 424 -1.00 -18.90 -6.65
N MET A 425 -1.89 -18.29 -5.87
CA MET A 425 -2.10 -18.67 -4.46
C MET A 425 -2.64 -20.10 -4.29
N GLY A 426 -3.44 -20.58 -5.25
CA GLY A 426 -3.93 -21.96 -5.26
C GLY A 426 -2.86 -22.98 -5.67
N LEU A 427 -1.71 -22.53 -6.18
CA LEU A 427 -0.59 -23.42 -6.47
C LEU A 427 0.15 -23.85 -5.20
N GLN A 428 0.13 -23.05 -4.14
CA GLN A 428 0.79 -23.39 -2.88
C GLN A 428 0.11 -24.61 -2.23
N PRO A 429 0.84 -25.69 -1.96
CA PRO A 429 0.30 -26.85 -1.26
C PRO A 429 -0.03 -26.49 0.19
N LYS A 430 -1.15 -27.01 0.69
CA LYS A 430 -1.66 -26.72 2.04
C LYS A 430 -1.13 -27.68 3.11
N THR A 431 -0.61 -28.82 2.67
CA THR A 431 -0.15 -29.91 3.53
C THR A 431 1.20 -30.42 3.03
N ALA A 432 2.05 -30.86 3.96
CA ALA A 432 3.31 -31.52 3.68
C ALA A 432 3.32 -32.89 4.36
N ARG A 433 3.90 -33.88 3.68
CA ARG A 433 4.07 -35.23 4.23
C ARG A 433 5.45 -35.36 4.85
N ILE A 434 5.53 -35.41 6.17
CA ILE A 434 6.79 -35.53 6.90
C ILE A 434 7.03 -36.96 7.39
N VAL A 435 8.29 -37.35 7.56
CA VAL A 435 8.69 -38.60 8.19
C VAL A 435 9.05 -38.33 9.65
N LYS A 436 8.23 -38.82 10.59
CA LYS A 436 8.52 -38.80 12.03
C LYS A 436 8.43 -40.23 12.58
N ASN A 437 9.42 -40.64 13.38
CA ASN A 437 9.47 -41.97 13.98
C ASN A 437 9.27 -43.12 12.98
N ASN A 438 9.87 -43.01 11.79
CA ASN A 438 9.77 -43.99 10.71
C ASN A 438 8.35 -44.19 10.14
N GLN A 439 7.43 -43.26 10.40
CA GLN A 439 6.09 -43.20 9.83
C GLN A 439 5.88 -41.89 9.07
N THR A 440 5.11 -41.94 7.99
CA THR A 440 4.74 -40.75 7.20
C THR A 440 3.44 -40.14 7.74
N ILE A 441 3.46 -38.86 8.09
CA ILE A 441 2.30 -38.12 8.61
C ILE A 441 2.09 -36.87 7.75
N ASP A 442 0.84 -36.62 7.35
CA ASP A 442 0.47 -35.40 6.64
C ASP A 442 0.15 -34.31 7.66
N ILE A 443 0.89 -33.20 7.60
CA ILE A 443 0.72 -32.04 8.48
C ILE A 443 0.40 -30.77 7.66
N PRO A 444 -0.30 -29.78 8.24
CA PRO A 444 -0.41 -28.45 7.63
C PRO A 444 0.96 -27.84 7.34
N ILE A 445 1.10 -27.15 6.21
CA ILE A 445 2.39 -26.57 5.78
C ILE A 445 2.95 -25.57 6.81
N GLU A 446 2.09 -24.91 7.58
CA GLU A 446 2.48 -23.96 8.62
C GLU A 446 3.14 -24.63 9.85
N GLN A 447 3.05 -25.96 9.95
CA GLN A 447 3.63 -26.75 11.04
C GLN A 447 4.95 -27.41 10.67
N VAL A 448 5.40 -27.27 9.42
CA VAL A 448 6.69 -27.80 8.95
C VAL A 448 7.83 -27.02 9.59
N GLN A 449 8.79 -27.72 10.17
CA GLN A 449 9.96 -27.13 10.83
C GLN A 449 11.23 -27.32 10.01
N LEU A 450 12.22 -26.46 10.25
CA LEU A 450 13.54 -26.58 9.64
C LEU A 450 14.13 -27.96 9.98
N ASN A 451 14.65 -28.67 8.98
CA ASN A 451 15.17 -30.05 9.05
C ASN A 451 14.12 -31.18 9.14
N ASP A 452 12.81 -30.90 9.00
CA ASP A 452 11.84 -31.98 8.78
C ASP A 452 12.13 -32.69 7.45
N VAL A 453 12.13 -34.03 7.46
CA VAL A 453 12.31 -34.84 6.24
C VAL A 453 10.95 -35.02 5.57
N ILE A 454 10.79 -34.44 4.37
CA ILE A 454 9.54 -34.46 3.61
C ILE A 454 9.62 -35.51 2.51
N VAL A 455 8.58 -36.31 2.37
CA VAL A 455 8.46 -37.29 1.27
C VAL A 455 7.50 -36.73 0.23
N VAL A 456 8.05 -36.46 -0.95
CA VAL A 456 7.28 -36.03 -2.13
C VAL A 456 7.25 -37.20 -3.11
N ARG A 457 6.06 -37.58 -3.58
CA ARG A 457 5.86 -38.64 -4.57
C ARG A 457 5.82 -38.06 -5.98
N PRO A 458 6.06 -38.87 -7.03
CA PRO A 458 5.87 -38.44 -8.42
C PRO A 458 4.46 -37.87 -8.63
N GLY A 459 4.38 -36.69 -9.24
CA GLY A 459 3.15 -35.93 -9.45
C GLY A 459 2.66 -35.12 -8.23
N GLU A 460 3.35 -35.18 -7.09
CA GLU A 460 3.08 -34.30 -5.95
C GLU A 460 3.86 -32.99 -6.09
N LYS A 461 3.36 -31.94 -5.44
CA LYS A 461 4.06 -30.66 -5.35
C LYS A 461 5.04 -30.67 -4.21
N ILE A 462 6.18 -30.04 -4.43
CA ILE A 462 7.18 -29.79 -3.39
C ILE A 462 6.61 -28.71 -2.45
N PRO A 463 6.42 -28.98 -1.16
CA PRO A 463 5.70 -28.06 -0.29
C PRO A 463 6.50 -26.84 0.16
N VAL A 464 7.79 -27.01 0.42
CA VAL A 464 8.69 -25.97 0.90
C VAL A 464 10.05 -26.10 0.22
N ASP A 465 10.83 -25.02 0.24
CA ASP A 465 12.21 -25.05 -0.24
C ASP A 465 13.06 -26.00 0.61
N GLY A 466 14.02 -26.70 -0.01
CA GLY A 466 14.86 -27.66 0.68
C GLY A 466 15.97 -28.23 -0.19
N GLU A 467 16.60 -29.30 0.31
CA GLU A 467 17.69 -30.02 -0.37
C GLU A 467 17.34 -31.51 -0.45
N ILE A 468 17.64 -32.15 -1.57
CA ILE A 468 17.34 -33.58 -1.75
C ILE A 468 18.31 -34.42 -0.92
N THR A 469 17.79 -35.08 0.12
CA THR A 469 18.60 -35.99 0.96
C THR A 469 18.64 -37.42 0.44
N LYS A 470 17.64 -37.84 -0.38
CA LYS A 470 17.54 -39.22 -0.89
C LYS A 470 16.68 -39.29 -2.16
N GLY A 471 17.19 -39.98 -3.17
CA GLY A 471 16.51 -40.21 -4.45
C GLY A 471 16.99 -39.27 -5.56
N ASN A 472 16.49 -39.50 -6.77
CA ASN A 472 16.66 -38.61 -7.91
C ASN A 472 15.30 -38.47 -8.63
N SER A 473 15.06 -37.31 -9.21
CA SER A 473 13.82 -37.03 -9.95
C SER A 473 14.03 -35.88 -10.92
N SER A 474 13.20 -35.82 -11.96
CA SER A 474 13.04 -34.60 -12.75
C SER A 474 11.98 -33.72 -12.10
N ILE A 475 12.22 -32.42 -11.97
CA ILE A 475 11.30 -31.46 -11.34
C ILE A 475 10.95 -30.37 -12.36
N ASP A 476 9.66 -30.11 -12.54
CA ASP A 476 9.15 -29.02 -13.38
C ASP A 476 9.18 -27.70 -12.60
N GLU A 477 10.14 -26.85 -12.94
CA GLU A 477 10.31 -25.51 -12.37
C GLU A 477 9.66 -24.39 -13.22
N SER A 478 8.91 -24.73 -14.28
CA SER A 478 8.35 -23.79 -15.27
C SER A 478 7.50 -22.67 -14.67
N MET A 479 6.84 -22.94 -13.54
CA MET A 479 5.95 -21.98 -12.89
C MET A 479 6.71 -20.84 -12.21
N ILE A 480 7.99 -21.03 -11.87
CA ILE A 480 8.82 -20.04 -11.19
C ILE A 480 9.90 -19.52 -12.14
N THR A 481 10.59 -20.41 -12.87
CA THR A 481 11.69 -20.06 -13.77
C THR A 481 11.20 -19.66 -15.16
N GLY A 482 10.02 -20.14 -15.57
CA GLY A 482 9.49 -19.94 -16.93
C GLY A 482 10.03 -20.94 -17.96
N GLU A 483 10.90 -21.87 -17.55
CA GLU A 483 11.50 -22.87 -18.45
C GLU A 483 10.64 -24.13 -18.55
N SER A 484 10.24 -24.52 -19.76
CA SER A 484 9.29 -25.63 -19.98
C SER A 484 9.88 -27.04 -19.83
N ILE A 485 11.21 -27.15 -19.66
CA ILE A 485 11.90 -28.45 -19.61
C ILE A 485 12.13 -28.81 -18.14
N PRO A 486 11.66 -29.98 -17.66
CA PRO A 486 11.94 -30.44 -16.31
C PRO A 486 13.45 -30.60 -16.08
N VAL A 487 13.92 -30.12 -14.92
CA VAL A 487 15.33 -30.17 -14.53
C VAL A 487 15.58 -31.44 -13.74
N GLU A 488 16.58 -32.23 -14.11
CA GLU A 488 17.01 -33.36 -13.30
C GLU A 488 17.69 -32.89 -12.01
N LYS A 489 17.25 -33.44 -10.88
CA LYS A 489 17.78 -33.13 -9.55
C LYS A 489 18.24 -34.40 -8.86
N ASN A 490 19.44 -34.32 -8.32
CA ASN A 490 20.12 -35.39 -7.61
C ASN A 490 20.26 -35.05 -6.13
N ILE A 491 20.79 -36.01 -5.37
CA ILE A 491 21.09 -35.84 -3.94
C ILE A 491 22.05 -34.66 -3.77
N GLY A 492 21.67 -33.71 -2.91
CA GLY A 492 22.41 -32.47 -2.65
C GLY A 492 21.94 -31.26 -3.44
N ASP A 493 21.06 -31.43 -4.44
CA ASP A 493 20.55 -30.29 -5.20
C ASP A 493 19.43 -29.55 -4.46
N PRO A 494 19.36 -28.21 -4.57
CA PRO A 494 18.29 -27.43 -4.01
C PRO A 494 16.99 -27.58 -4.82
N VAL A 495 15.87 -27.61 -4.10
CA VAL A 495 14.52 -27.65 -4.65
C VAL A 495 13.68 -26.51 -4.12
N ILE A 496 12.79 -26.00 -4.98
CA ILE A 496 11.95 -24.84 -4.69
C ILE A 496 10.50 -25.30 -4.47
N GLY A 497 9.87 -24.79 -3.42
CA GLY A 497 8.48 -25.04 -3.08
C GLY A 497 7.51 -24.48 -4.13
N GLY A 498 6.46 -25.25 -4.42
CA GLY A 498 5.44 -24.92 -5.42
C GLY A 498 5.64 -25.60 -6.78
N ASN A 499 6.82 -26.18 -7.03
CA ASN A 499 7.14 -26.93 -8.25
C ASN A 499 6.60 -28.37 -8.20
N TRP A 500 6.48 -29.00 -9.37
CA TRP A 500 5.97 -30.36 -9.51
C TRP A 500 7.12 -31.35 -9.68
N GLN A 501 7.06 -32.46 -8.95
CA GLN A 501 7.99 -33.59 -9.10
C GLN A 501 7.46 -34.62 -10.10
#